data_AF-A0A2V2UEB5-F1
#
_entry.id   AF-A0A2V2UEB5-F1
#
_cell.length_a   1.000
_cell.length_b   1.000
_cell.length_c   1.000
_cell.angle_alpha   90.00
_cell.angle_beta   90.00
_cell.angle_gamma   90.00
#
_symmetry.space_group_name_H-M   'P 1'
#
loop_
_entity.id
_entity.type
_entity.pdbx_description
1 polymer ?
#
loop_
_entity_poly.entity_id
_entity_poly.type
_entity_poly.pdbx_seq_one_letter_code
_entity_poly.pdbx_strand_id
1 'polypeptide(L)'
;MSYDRFVDERLLSSRDALNKFQIKMKVLDFDENARDFSQRFGRRLLVKKTLLTIKHILTEEIEERELDVEELEKRMRKERLFSSSNRWISPSEIKNGYILASRHLDLLSDAIALDVVVFE
;
A
#
# COMPACT_ATOMS: atom_id res chain seq x y z
N MET A 1 -22.05 -13.01 19.26
CA MET A 1 -21.05 -13.13 18.17
C MET A 1 -21.14 -11.86 17.36
N SER A 2 -20.12 -10.99 17.39
CA SER A 2 -20.20 -9.67 16.74
C SER A 2 -20.09 -9.79 15.22
N TYR A 3 -21.04 -9.16 14.52
CA TYR A 3 -21.10 -9.00 13.07
C TYR A 3 -20.01 -8.05 12.51
N ASP A 4 -19.15 -7.48 13.36
CA ASP A 4 -18.06 -6.54 12.97
C ASP A 4 -16.87 -7.18 12.23
N ARG A 5 -16.84 -8.50 12.04
CA ARG A 5 -15.71 -9.17 11.38
C ARG A 5 -15.78 -9.25 9.87
N PHE A 6 -16.89 -8.82 9.25
CA PHE A 6 -17.01 -8.83 7.79
C PHE A 6 -16.56 -7.49 7.22
N VAL A 7 -15.35 -7.46 6.66
CA VAL A 7 -14.85 -6.33 5.89
C VAL A 7 -15.21 -6.57 4.43
N ASP A 8 -15.88 -5.61 3.80
CA ASP A 8 -16.17 -5.69 2.37
C ASP A 8 -14.86 -5.75 1.57
N GLU A 9 -14.68 -6.84 0.82
CA GLU A 9 -13.52 -7.11 -0.02
C GLU A 9 -13.31 -6.04 -1.10
N ARG A 10 -14.38 -5.35 -1.51
CA ARG A 10 -14.31 -4.23 -2.46
C ARG A 10 -13.55 -3.03 -1.91
N LEU A 11 -13.48 -2.88 -0.59
CA LEU A 11 -12.72 -1.81 0.04
C LEU A 11 -11.22 -2.11 0.11
N LEU A 12 -10.85 -3.39 0.04
CA LEU A 12 -9.47 -3.88 0.17
C LEU A 12 -8.80 -4.15 -1.18
N SER A 13 -9.58 -4.19 -2.25
CA SER A 13 -9.06 -4.44 -3.58
C SER A 13 -9.25 -3.24 -4.51
N SER A 14 -8.16 -2.80 -5.12
CA SER A 14 -8.20 -1.81 -6.21
C SER A 14 -8.13 -2.54 -7.55
N ARG A 15 -8.58 -1.87 -8.61
CA ARG A 15 -8.47 -2.37 -9.97
C ARG A 15 -7.85 -1.31 -10.85
N ASP A 16 -7.19 -1.77 -11.90
CA ASP A 16 -6.72 -0.88 -12.96
C ASP A 16 -7.90 -0.32 -13.79
N ALA A 17 -7.68 0.82 -14.46
CA ALA A 17 -8.65 1.48 -15.32
C ALA A 17 -9.14 0.58 -16.46
N LEU A 18 -8.28 -0.30 -16.99
CA LEU A 18 -8.65 -1.27 -18.02
C LEU A 18 -9.22 -2.57 -17.44
N ASN A 19 -9.36 -2.67 -16.11
CA ASN A 19 -9.88 -3.83 -15.40
C ASN A 19 -9.11 -5.13 -15.77
N LYS A 20 -7.80 -5.01 -16.00
CA LYS A 20 -6.88 -6.13 -16.27
C LYS A 20 -6.30 -6.74 -15.00
N PHE A 21 -5.99 -5.88 -14.02
CA PHE A 21 -5.37 -6.30 -12.76
C PHE A 21 -6.26 -5.92 -11.58
N GLN A 22 -6.24 -6.78 -10.57
CA GLN A 22 -6.79 -6.50 -9.25
C GLN A 22 -5.65 -6.54 -8.23
N ILE A 23 -5.54 -5.49 -7.42
CA ILE A 23 -4.43 -5.30 -6.49
C ILE A 23 -4.97 -5.33 -5.07
N LYS A 24 -4.24 -6.00 -4.18
CA LYS A 24 -4.44 -5.93 -2.73
C LYS A 24 -3.10 -5.66 -2.04
N MET A 25 -3.14 -4.95 -0.92
CA MET A 25 -1.95 -4.67 -0.13
C MET A 25 -2.17 -5.03 1.33
N LYS A 26 -1.23 -5.81 1.88
CA LYS A 26 -1.20 -6.18 3.29
C LYS A 26 -0.01 -5.51 3.98
N VAL A 27 -0.22 -4.98 5.18
CA VAL A 27 0.87 -4.44 6.00
C VAL A 27 1.67 -5.59 6.57
N LEU A 28 2.99 -5.56 6.38
CA LEU A 28 3.94 -6.51 6.99
C LEU A 28 4.67 -5.88 8.18
N ASP A 29 5.12 -4.64 8.01
CA ASP A 29 5.85 -3.91 9.05
C ASP A 29 5.45 -2.43 9.06
N PHE A 30 5.31 -1.89 10.26
CA PHE A 30 4.91 -0.50 10.51
C PHE A 30 5.44 -0.01 11.85
N ASP A 31 5.55 1.31 11.97
CA ASP A 31 6.01 1.99 13.17
C ASP A 31 4.89 2.87 13.75
N GLU A 32 4.40 2.51 14.93
CA GLU A 32 3.37 3.28 15.64
C GLU A 32 3.95 4.46 16.42
N ASN A 33 5.25 4.44 16.71
CA ASN A 33 5.93 5.41 17.57
C ASN A 33 6.69 6.45 16.76
N ALA A 34 6.73 6.30 15.44
CA ALA A 34 7.25 7.31 14.53
C ALA A 34 6.55 8.64 14.83
N ARG A 35 7.33 9.66 15.18
CA ARG A 35 6.80 10.99 15.51
C ARG A 35 6.22 11.62 14.24
N ASP A 36 4.91 11.53 14.06
CA ASP A 36 4.21 12.43 13.15
C ASP A 36 4.19 13.81 13.81
N PHE A 37 4.96 14.76 13.28
CA PHE A 37 5.01 16.14 13.79
C PHE A 37 3.68 16.89 13.58
N SER A 38 2.72 16.29 12.87
CA SER A 38 1.43 16.89 12.58
C SER A 38 0.37 16.50 13.63
N GLN A 39 0.38 17.19 14.79
CA GLN A 39 -0.65 17.04 15.85
C GLN A 39 -2.10 17.16 15.36
N ARG A 40 -2.34 17.74 14.16
CA ARG A 40 -3.66 17.97 13.58
C ARG A 40 -4.31 16.74 12.94
N PHE A 41 -3.55 15.70 12.59
CA PHE A 41 -4.06 14.57 11.79
C PHE A 41 -4.36 13.30 12.60
N GLY A 42 -4.28 13.36 13.93
CA GLY A 42 -4.52 12.22 14.81
C GLY A 42 -3.36 11.21 14.81
N ARG A 43 -3.62 10.00 15.34
CA ARG A 43 -2.61 8.93 15.39
C ARG A 43 -2.44 8.31 14.00
N ARG A 44 -1.21 8.31 13.47
CA ARG A 44 -0.84 7.70 12.20
C ARG A 44 0.24 6.66 12.40
N LEU A 45 0.26 5.70 11.49
CA LEU A 45 1.21 4.61 11.43
C LEU A 45 2.14 4.85 10.25
N LEU A 46 3.44 4.73 10.47
CA LEU A 46 4.41 4.81 9.39
C LEU A 46 4.64 3.41 8.82
N VAL A 47 4.16 3.15 7.62
CA VAL A 47 4.35 1.86 6.95
C VAL A 47 5.79 1.73 6.46
N LYS A 48 6.41 0.58 6.76
CA LYS A 48 7.78 0.24 6.33
C LYS A 48 7.76 -0.81 5.23
N LYS A 49 6.99 -1.89 5.44
CA LYS A 49 6.91 -3.00 4.50
C LYS A 49 5.47 -3.41 4.23
N THR A 50 5.20 -3.76 2.98
CA THR A 50 3.89 -4.27 2.55
C THR A 50 4.04 -5.46 1.63
N LEU A 51 3.10 -6.40 1.70
CA LEU A 51 2.93 -7.44 0.71
C LEU A 51 1.94 -6.94 -0.35
N LEU A 52 2.41 -6.82 -1.58
CA LEU A 52 1.59 -6.53 -2.74
C LEU A 52 1.14 -7.86 -3.37
N THR A 53 -0.17 -8.01 -3.54
CA THR A 53 -0.75 -9.12 -4.31
C THR A 53 -1.40 -8.55 -5.56
N ILE A 54 -0.92 -8.97 -6.73
CA ILE A 54 -1.47 -8.62 -8.04
C ILE A 54 -2.14 -9.86 -8.60
N LYS A 55 -3.44 -9.77 -8.87
CA LYS A 55 -4.20 -10.80 -9.58
C LYS A 55 -4.46 -10.34 -11.00
N HIS A 56 -4.01 -11.13 -11.96
CA HIS A 56 -4.35 -11.01 -13.37
C HIS A 56 -5.78 -11.52 -13.60
N ILE A 57 -6.66 -10.66 -14.10
CA ILE A 57 -8.10 -11.00 -14.23
C ILE A 57 -8.32 -12.00 -15.38
N LEU A 58 -7.54 -11.92 -16.45
CA LEU A 58 -7.69 -12.77 -17.63
C LEU A 58 -7.05 -14.15 -17.46
N THR A 59 -5.84 -14.22 -16.89
CA THR A 59 -5.09 -15.48 -16.72
C THR A 59 -5.35 -16.16 -15.38
N GLU A 60 -6.01 -15.46 -14.44
CA GLU A 60 -6.18 -15.87 -13.05
C GLU A 60 -4.86 -16.08 -12.28
N GLU A 61 -3.73 -15.68 -12.85
CA GLU A 61 -2.42 -15.74 -12.20
C GLU A 61 -2.36 -14.74 -11.05
N ILE A 62 -1.71 -15.16 -9.96
CA ILE A 62 -1.54 -14.37 -8.74
C ILE A 62 -0.04 -14.22 -8.51
N GLU A 63 0.40 -12.96 -8.50
CA GLU A 63 1.75 -12.56 -8.14
C GLU A 63 1.75 -11.95 -6.76
N GLU A 64 2.68 -12.38 -5.92
CA GLU A 64 2.90 -11.80 -4.61
C GLU A 64 4.32 -11.25 -4.54
N ARG A 65 4.43 -10.04 -4.02
CA ARG A 65 5.71 -9.35 -3.90
C ARG A 65 5.79 -8.56 -2.62
N GLU A 66 6.89 -8.76 -1.90
CA GLU A 66 7.22 -7.90 -0.77
C GLU A 66 7.81 -6.58 -1.27
N LEU A 67 7.29 -5.48 -0.73
CA LEU A 67 7.75 -4.13 -0.99
C LEU A 67 8.26 -3.51 0.30
N ASP A 68 9.55 -3.18 0.32
CA ASP A 68 10.16 -2.33 1.34
C ASP A 68 9.99 -0.87 0.92
N VAL A 69 8.91 -0.25 1.38
CA VAL A 69 8.53 1.12 1.02
C VAL A 69 9.52 2.13 1.62
N GLU A 70 10.14 1.81 2.75
CA GLU A 70 11.18 2.65 3.35
C GLU A 70 12.45 2.66 2.50
N GLU A 71 12.87 1.50 1.99
CA GLU A 71 14.02 1.39 1.09
C GLU A 71 13.77 2.09 -0.26
N LEU A 72 12.56 1.94 -0.81
CA LEU A 72 12.15 2.64 -2.04
C LEU A 72 12.23 4.16 -1.89
N GLU A 73 11.71 4.71 -0.79
CA GLU A 73 11.78 6.15 -0.53
C GLU A 73 13.25 6.61 -0.37
N LYS A 74 14.08 5.84 0.35
CA LYS A 74 15.52 6.13 0.48
C LYS A 74 16.22 6.13 -0.88
N ARG A 75 15.88 5.19 -1.76
CA ARG A 75 16.41 5.10 -3.12
C ARG A 75 15.98 6.31 -3.96
N MET A 76 14.70 6.70 -3.92
CA MET A 76 14.21 7.91 -4.59
C MET A 76 14.99 9.16 -4.17
N ARG A 77 15.22 9.34 -2.86
CA ARG A 77 16.03 10.46 -2.35
C ARG A 77 17.47 10.41 -2.81
N LYS A 78 18.08 9.22 -2.86
CA LYS A 78 19.46 9.02 -3.30
C LYS A 78 19.63 9.39 -4.79
N GLU A 79 18.67 9.00 -5.61
CA GLU A 79 18.62 9.30 -7.05
C GLU A 79 18.16 10.75 -7.32
N ARG A 80 17.83 11.52 -6.28
CA ARG A 80 17.31 12.90 -6.34
C ARG A 80 16.04 13.02 -7.18
N LEU A 81 15.23 11.98 -7.20
CA LEU A 81 13.92 11.96 -7.84
C LEU A 81 12.87 12.53 -6.89
N PHE A 82 11.78 13.04 -7.46
CA PHE A 82 10.62 13.45 -6.67
C PHE A 82 9.85 12.21 -6.23
N SER A 83 9.82 11.95 -4.92
CA SER A 83 8.93 10.96 -4.33
C SER A 83 7.55 11.58 -4.12
N SER A 84 6.53 10.86 -4.56
CA SER A 84 5.13 11.18 -4.28
C SER A 84 4.53 10.20 -3.28
N SER A 85 5.32 9.25 -2.76
CA SER A 85 4.78 8.24 -1.87
C SER A 85 4.43 8.83 -0.52
N ASN A 86 3.30 8.38 0.02
CA ASN A 86 2.89 8.74 1.37
C ASN A 86 2.76 7.49 2.22
N ARG A 87 3.74 7.29 3.11
CA ARG A 87 3.81 6.12 4.00
C ARG A 87 3.00 6.28 5.28
N TRP A 88 2.45 7.46 5.55
CA TRP A 88 1.65 7.72 6.75
C TRP A 88 0.20 7.32 6.52
N ILE A 89 -0.24 6.26 7.20
CA ILE A 89 -1.59 5.70 7.08
C ILE A 89 -2.30 5.79 8.42
N SER A 90 -3.58 6.14 8.41
CA SER A 90 -4.40 6.10 9.62
C SER A 90 -4.70 4.64 10.01
N PRO A 91 -4.69 4.26 11.30
CA PRO A 91 -5.17 2.95 11.73
C PRO A 91 -6.58 2.60 11.22
N SER A 92 -7.44 3.61 10.99
CA SER A 92 -8.79 3.41 10.43
C SER A 92 -8.80 2.95 8.97
N GLU A 93 -7.69 3.17 8.25
CA GLU A 93 -7.50 2.80 6.85
C GLU A 93 -6.84 1.42 6.70
N ILE A 94 -6.64 0.72 7.82
CA ILE A 94 -6.18 -0.67 7.86
C ILE A 94 -7.30 -1.52 8.43
N LYS A 95 -7.73 -2.54 7.68
CA LYS A 95 -8.76 -3.48 8.12
C LYS A 95 -8.24 -4.90 7.98
N ASN A 96 -8.24 -5.66 9.08
CA ASN A 96 -7.70 -7.02 9.14
C ASN A 96 -6.26 -7.14 8.60
N GLY A 97 -5.43 -6.11 8.79
CA GLY A 97 -4.05 -6.04 8.29
C GLY A 97 -3.91 -5.67 6.81
N TYR A 98 -5.02 -5.49 6.09
CA TYR A 98 -5.03 -4.99 4.72
C TYR A 98 -5.23 -3.48 4.69
N ILE A 99 -4.57 -2.83 3.75
CA ILE A 99 -4.69 -1.40 3.50
C ILE A 99 -5.93 -1.18 2.63
N LEU A 100 -6.65 -0.07 2.86
CA LEU A 100 -7.75 0.32 1.98
C LEU A 100 -7.25 0.65 0.56
N ALA A 101 -8.05 0.28 -0.43
CA ALA A 101 -7.77 0.50 -1.84
C ALA A 101 -7.45 1.96 -2.21
N SER A 102 -8.02 2.91 -1.48
CA SER A 102 -7.77 4.36 -1.67
C SER A 102 -6.32 4.78 -1.38
N ARG A 103 -5.55 3.97 -0.64
CA ARG A 103 -4.16 4.23 -0.26
C ARG A 103 -3.14 3.40 -1.04
N HIS A 104 -3.59 2.51 -1.93
CA HIS A 104 -2.65 1.66 -2.67
C HIS A 104 -1.68 2.47 -3.54
N LEU A 105 -2.20 3.48 -4.26
CA LEU A 105 -1.38 4.29 -5.14
C LEU A 105 -0.39 5.19 -4.36
N ASP A 106 -0.80 5.67 -3.18
CA ASP A 106 0.06 6.43 -2.26
C ASP A 106 1.33 5.64 -1.90
N LEU A 107 1.22 4.32 -1.72
CA LEU A 107 2.37 3.46 -1.39
C LEU A 107 3.11 2.91 -2.61
N LEU A 108 2.40 2.69 -3.73
CA LEU A 108 2.98 2.11 -4.94
C LEU A 108 3.70 3.13 -5.83
N SER A 109 3.41 4.42 -5.70
CA SER A 109 3.92 5.46 -6.61
C SER A 109 5.44 5.41 -6.80
N ASP A 110 6.22 5.31 -5.73
CA ASP A 110 7.69 5.21 -5.81
C ASP A 110 8.15 3.88 -6.43
N ALA A 111 7.44 2.78 -6.15
CA ALA A 111 7.74 1.47 -6.73
C ALA A 111 7.51 1.45 -8.25
N ILE A 112 6.45 2.12 -8.70
CA ILE A 112 6.15 2.27 -10.13
C ILE A 112 7.17 3.22 -10.77
N ALA A 113 7.50 4.34 -10.12
CA ALA A 113 8.45 5.32 -10.65
C ALA A 113 9.89 4.76 -10.82
N LEU A 114 10.27 3.78 -10.00
CA LEU A 114 11.56 3.10 -10.07
C LEU A 114 11.55 1.84 -10.94
N ASP A 115 10.47 1.59 -11.68
CA ASP A 115 10.23 0.37 -12.46
C ASP A 115 10.38 -0.92 -11.63
N VAL A 116 10.16 -0.82 -10.32
CA VAL A 116 10.18 -1.96 -9.41
C VAL A 116 8.91 -2.77 -9.66
N VAL A 117 7.75 -2.12 -9.75
CA VAL A 117 6.48 -2.76 -10.12
C VAL A 117 6.06 -2.24 -11.49
N VAL A 118 5.89 -3.15 -12.44
CA VAL A 118 5.43 -2.85 -13.80
C VAL A 118 4.16 -3.65 -14.05
N PHE A 119 3.17 -3.01 -14.64
CA PHE A 119 1.91 -3.65 -15.06
C PHE A 119 1.93 -3.75 -16.59
N GLU A 120 2.03 -4.97 -17.14
CA GLU A 120 2.07 -5.24 -18.59
C GLU A 120 0.71 -5.70 -19.15
#